data_AF-A0A660P040-F1
#
_entry.id   AF-A0A660P040-F1
#
_cell.length_a   1.000
_cell.length_b   1.000
_cell.length_c   1.000
_cell.angle_alpha   90.00
_cell.angle_beta   90.00
_cell.angle_gamma   90.00
#
_symmetry.space_group_name_H-M   'P 1'
#
loop_
_entity.id
_entity.type
_entity.pdbx_description
1 polymer ?
#
loop_
_entity_poly.entity_id
_entity_poly.type
_entity_poly.pdbx_seq_one_letter_code
_entity_poly.pdbx_strand_id
1 'polypeptide(L)'
;MLIAKELRKKSIAEYLLYMWQIEDIIRAYQCSLTKIRREYIDKFDYTDVQKDEEEDWFGDLIRMMNQEGCRESGHLQINKVVMQSLNELHAQLLASSKFPFYSAEYYRVLPFIVELRGKTKQVADRMARKNEPNLKEIAANLGHSEIETCFDLLYGVMMLRLQKKEISHETEVALKEITTLIGMLSDYYQKDKTEGLQFED
;
A
#
# COMPACT_ATOMS: atom_id res chain seq x y z
N MET A 1 0.25 -9.41 14.99
CA MET A 1 -1.05 -8.71 14.86
C MET A 1 -1.14 -7.32 15.54
N LEU A 2 -0.54 -7.11 16.72
CA LEU A 2 -0.77 -5.89 17.52
C LEU A 2 -0.50 -4.59 16.74
N ILE A 3 0.63 -4.53 16.02
CA ILE A 3 1.00 -3.39 15.17
C ILE A 3 -0.05 -3.14 14.09
N ALA A 4 -0.45 -4.18 13.34
CA ALA A 4 -1.48 -4.07 12.30
C ALA A 4 -2.80 -3.52 12.86
N LYS A 5 -3.22 -3.99 14.03
CA LYS A 5 -4.45 -3.53 14.70
C LYS A 5 -4.36 -2.07 15.14
N GLU A 6 -3.21 -1.65 15.66
CA GLU A 6 -2.99 -0.26 16.05
C GLU A 6 -2.95 0.68 14.85
N LEU A 7 -2.19 0.32 13.81
CA LEU A 7 -2.10 1.11 12.58
C LEU A 7 -3.48 1.27 11.95
N ARG A 8 -4.28 0.20 11.87
CA ARG A 8 -5.63 0.27 11.29
C ARG A 8 -6.53 1.29 11.99
N LYS A 9 -6.32 1.53 13.29
CA LYS A 9 -7.06 2.54 14.08
C LYS A 9 -6.46 3.95 13.96
N LYS A 10 -5.15 4.06 13.73
CA LYS A 10 -4.44 5.35 13.67
C LYS A 10 -4.39 5.93 12.27
N SER A 11 -3.91 5.14 11.31
CA SER A 11 -3.73 5.55 9.92
C SER A 11 -3.99 4.35 9.00
N ILE A 12 -5.07 4.43 8.23
CA ILE A 12 -5.42 3.36 7.29
C ILE A 12 -4.38 3.25 6.16
N ALA A 13 -3.70 4.37 5.83
CA ALA A 13 -2.61 4.38 4.86
C ALA A 13 -1.38 3.64 5.38
N GLU A 14 -0.95 3.91 6.61
CA GLU A 14 0.18 3.19 7.22
C GLU A 14 -0.14 1.71 7.41
N TYR A 15 -1.38 1.40 7.80
CA TYR A 15 -1.85 0.01 7.86
C TYR A 15 -1.68 -0.70 6.51
N LEU A 16 -2.11 -0.08 5.42
CA LEU A 16 -2.06 -0.70 4.10
C LEU A 16 -0.60 -0.92 3.63
N LEU A 17 0.26 0.09 3.80
CA LEU A 17 1.69 -0.02 3.50
C LEU A 17 2.38 -1.11 4.34
N TYR A 18 2.04 -1.19 5.63
CA TYR A 18 2.53 -2.23 6.52
C TYR A 18 2.07 -3.62 6.06
N MET A 19 0.80 -3.77 5.68
CA MET A 19 0.28 -5.05 5.20
C MET A 19 0.95 -5.50 3.89
N TRP A 20 1.25 -4.57 2.97
CA TRP A 20 2.02 -4.89 1.77
C TRP A 20 3.43 -5.37 2.10
N GLN A 21 4.09 -4.73 3.07
CA GLN A 21 5.39 -5.18 3.57
C GLN A 21 5.32 -6.59 4.16
N ILE A 22 4.26 -6.90 4.91
CA ILE A 22 4.09 -8.22 5.52
C ILE A 22 3.87 -9.30 4.46
N GLU A 23 3.09 -9.02 3.40
CA GLU A 23 2.95 -9.94 2.27
C GLU A 23 4.30 -10.23 1.62
N ASP A 24 5.15 -9.21 1.42
CA ASP A 24 6.49 -9.40 0.84
C ASP A 24 7.44 -10.14 1.77
N ILE A 25 7.37 -9.93 3.08
CA ILE A 25 8.10 -10.72 4.07
C ILE A 25 7.68 -12.20 3.96
N ILE A 26 6.38 -12.47 3.91
CA ILE A 26 5.86 -13.84 3.74
C ILE A 26 6.39 -14.46 2.45
N ARG A 27 6.39 -13.72 1.33
CA ARG A 27 6.95 -14.18 0.04
C ARG A 27 8.45 -14.44 0.10
N ALA A 28 9.21 -13.55 0.75
CA ALA A 28 10.66 -13.71 0.93
C ALA A 28 11.01 -15.00 1.69
N TYR A 29 10.15 -15.39 2.64
CA TYR A 29 10.25 -16.65 3.38
C TYR A 29 9.54 -17.84 2.69
N GLN A 30 9.14 -17.68 1.42
CA GLN A 30 8.51 -18.72 0.59
C GLN A 30 7.19 -19.25 1.17
N CYS A 31 6.47 -18.39 1.92
CA CYS A 31 5.27 -18.76 2.69
C CYS A 31 5.52 -19.88 3.71
N SER A 32 6.75 -20.02 4.22
CA SER A 32 7.07 -21.04 5.24
C SER A 32 6.93 -20.47 6.65
N LEU A 33 5.87 -20.88 7.34
CA LEU A 33 5.61 -20.46 8.72
C LEU A 33 6.80 -20.80 9.64
N THR A 34 7.37 -21.99 9.49
CA THR A 34 8.54 -22.43 10.26
C THR A 34 9.76 -21.52 10.06
N LYS A 35 10.02 -21.07 8.82
CA LYS A 35 11.12 -20.13 8.57
C LYS A 35 10.82 -18.76 9.17
N ILE A 36 9.60 -18.26 9.01
CA ILE A 36 9.17 -16.98 9.60
C ILE A 36 9.32 -17.02 11.12
N ARG A 37 8.88 -18.10 11.79
CA ARG A 37 9.02 -18.26 13.23
C ARG A 37 10.48 -18.14 13.68
N ARG A 38 11.34 -18.96 13.09
CA ARG A 38 12.75 -19.10 13.49
C ARG A 38 13.63 -17.91 13.09
N GLU A 39 13.37 -17.32 11.92
CA GLU A 39 14.30 -16.35 11.30
C GLU A 39 13.79 -14.92 11.31
N TYR A 40 12.50 -14.71 11.56
CA TYR A 40 11.89 -13.39 11.66
C TYR A 40 11.35 -13.14 13.06
N ILE A 41 10.38 -13.92 13.54
CA ILE A 41 9.73 -13.72 14.85
C ILE A 41 10.73 -13.84 16.00
N ASP A 42 11.63 -14.82 15.97
CA ASP A 42 12.62 -15.02 17.05
C ASP A 42 13.68 -13.91 17.17
N LYS A 43 13.76 -12.98 16.21
CA LYS A 43 14.66 -11.82 16.30
C LYS A 43 14.08 -10.69 17.16
N PHE A 44 12.81 -10.74 17.51
CA PHE A 44 12.16 -9.73 18.34
C PHE A 44 12.23 -10.10 19.82
N ASP A 45 12.38 -9.09 20.67
CA ASP A 45 12.37 -9.22 22.13
C ASP A 45 10.92 -9.34 22.65
N TYR A 46 10.29 -10.46 22.28
CA TYR A 46 8.92 -10.81 22.63
C TYR A 46 8.90 -11.96 23.64
N THR A 47 7.88 -11.97 24.49
CA THR A 47 7.55 -13.13 25.32
C THR A 47 7.14 -14.32 24.47
N ASP A 48 7.25 -15.54 25.00
CA ASP A 48 6.84 -16.76 24.29
C ASP A 48 5.37 -16.70 23.84
N VAL A 49 4.49 -16.15 24.69
CA VAL A 49 3.07 -15.97 24.35
C VAL A 49 2.90 -15.02 23.15
N GLN A 50 3.56 -13.86 23.16
CA GLN A 50 3.48 -12.93 22.02
C GLN A 50 4.05 -13.54 20.74
N LYS A 51 5.11 -14.33 20.85
CA LYS A 51 5.71 -15.02 19.71
C LYS A 51 4.76 -16.04 19.11
N ASP A 52 4.03 -16.79 19.94
CA ASP A 52 3.03 -17.75 19.48
C ASP A 52 1.83 -17.03 18.83
N GLU A 53 1.37 -15.91 19.39
CA GLU A 53 0.33 -15.07 18.78
C GLU A 53 0.75 -14.49 17.41
N GLU A 54 2.01 -14.08 17.26
CA GLU A 54 2.54 -13.63 15.97
C GLU A 54 2.64 -14.79 14.98
N GLU A 55 3.07 -15.99 15.43
CA GLU A 55 3.11 -17.18 14.57
C GLU A 55 1.72 -17.53 14.04
N ASP A 56 0.71 -17.58 14.90
CA ASP A 56 -0.68 -17.83 14.50
C ASP A 56 -1.16 -16.80 13.48
N TRP A 57 -0.86 -15.51 13.71
CA TRP A 57 -1.24 -14.44 12.79
C TRP A 57 -0.58 -14.58 11.41
N PHE A 58 0.73 -14.88 11.36
CA PHE A 58 1.42 -15.17 10.09
C PHE A 58 0.85 -16.42 9.41
N GLY A 59 0.52 -17.46 10.19
CA GLY A 59 -0.12 -18.68 9.70
C GLY A 59 -1.46 -18.41 9.03
N ASP A 60 -2.28 -17.55 9.62
CA ASP A 60 -3.55 -17.10 9.04
C ASP A 60 -3.36 -16.32 7.73
N LEU A 61 -2.39 -15.38 7.68
CA LEU A 61 -2.06 -14.64 6.46
C LEU A 61 -1.60 -15.58 5.35
N ILE A 62 -0.69 -16.52 5.64
CA ILE A 62 -0.22 -17.52 4.66
C ILE A 62 -1.38 -18.35 4.13
N ARG A 63 -2.29 -18.79 5.02
CA ARG A 63 -3.48 -19.56 4.62
C ARG A 63 -4.36 -18.75 3.67
N MET A 64 -4.60 -17.47 3.95
CA MET A 64 -5.35 -16.59 3.04
C MET A 64 -4.62 -16.42 1.70
N MET A 65 -3.31 -16.20 1.70
CA MET A 65 -2.54 -16.06 0.45
C MET A 65 -2.60 -17.32 -0.42
N ASN A 66 -2.63 -18.51 0.21
CA ASN A 66 -2.80 -19.77 -0.48
C ASN A 66 -4.20 -19.92 -1.09
N GLN A 67 -5.24 -19.58 -0.32
CA GLN A 67 -6.64 -19.70 -0.74
C GLN A 67 -7.01 -18.70 -1.84
N GLU A 68 -6.47 -17.48 -1.76
CA GLU A 68 -6.73 -16.39 -2.70
C GLU A 68 -5.80 -16.42 -3.93
N GLY A 69 -4.78 -17.29 -3.93
CA GLY A 69 -3.87 -17.45 -5.06
C GLY A 69 -2.85 -16.32 -5.24
N CYS A 70 -2.54 -15.56 -4.17
CA CYS A 70 -1.61 -14.41 -4.22
C CYS A 70 -0.21 -14.71 -3.60
N ARG A 71 0.18 -16.00 -3.57
CA ARG A 71 1.49 -16.45 -3.06
C ARG A 71 2.68 -15.84 -3.79
N GLU A 72 2.57 -15.66 -5.11
CA GLU A 72 3.68 -15.19 -5.94
C GLU A 72 3.61 -13.69 -6.23
N SER A 73 2.39 -13.14 -6.37
CA SER A 73 2.15 -11.75 -6.71
C SER A 73 0.74 -11.30 -6.32
N GLY A 74 0.51 -9.98 -6.34
CA GLY A 74 -0.77 -9.35 -6.02
C GLY A 74 -1.03 -9.24 -4.52
N HIS A 75 -2.17 -8.69 -4.13
CA HIS A 75 -2.48 -8.44 -2.71
C HIS A 75 -3.61 -9.34 -2.20
N LEU A 76 -3.59 -9.59 -0.89
CA LEU A 76 -4.69 -10.19 -0.15
C LEU A 76 -5.98 -9.38 -0.35
N GLN A 77 -7.11 -10.06 -0.37
CA GLN A 77 -8.42 -9.46 -0.58
C GLN A 77 -8.76 -8.43 0.50
N ILE A 78 -8.34 -8.67 1.75
CA ILE A 78 -8.51 -7.71 2.84
C ILE A 78 -7.83 -6.36 2.54
N ASN A 79 -6.70 -6.37 1.83
CA ASN A 79 -5.96 -5.15 1.47
C ASN A 79 -6.59 -4.48 0.25
N LYS A 80 -7.05 -5.27 -0.73
CA LYS A 80 -7.81 -4.78 -1.89
C LYS A 80 -9.10 -4.07 -1.48
N VAL A 81 -9.84 -4.61 -0.51
CA VAL A 81 -11.07 -3.99 0.00
C VAL A 81 -10.79 -2.64 0.67
N VAL A 82 -9.68 -2.53 1.42
CA VAL A 82 -9.26 -1.25 2.00
C VAL A 82 -8.93 -0.25 0.89
N MET A 83 -8.17 -0.67 -0.12
CA MET A 83 -7.83 0.18 -1.26
C MET A 83 -9.07 0.65 -2.03
N GLN A 84 -10.04 -0.24 -2.26
CA GLN A 84 -11.32 0.11 -2.87
C GLN A 84 -12.06 1.16 -2.04
N SER A 85 -12.12 0.98 -0.72
CA SER A 85 -12.77 1.96 0.18
C SER A 85 -12.11 3.34 0.12
N LEU A 86 -10.77 3.38 0.00
CA LEU A 86 -10.03 4.63 -0.16
C LEU A 86 -10.32 5.31 -1.50
N ASN A 87 -10.43 4.54 -2.58
CA ASN A 87 -10.82 5.06 -3.89
C ASN A 87 -12.26 5.60 -3.90
N GLU A 88 -13.19 4.89 -3.29
CA GLU A 88 -14.59 5.34 -3.17
C GLU A 88 -14.69 6.63 -2.35
N LEU A 89 -13.97 6.71 -1.22
CA LEU A 89 -13.92 7.93 -0.42
C LEU A 89 -13.27 9.08 -1.18
N HIS A 90 -12.15 8.83 -1.86
CA HIS A 90 -11.49 9.81 -2.71
C HIS A 90 -12.45 10.41 -3.74
N ALA A 91 -13.22 9.57 -4.44
CA ALA A 91 -14.22 10.03 -5.41
C ALA A 91 -15.33 10.88 -4.76
N GLN A 92 -15.82 10.48 -3.58
CA GLN A 92 -16.84 11.25 -2.85
C GLN A 92 -16.31 12.61 -2.38
N LEU A 93 -15.08 12.66 -1.88
CA LEU A 93 -14.44 13.90 -1.45
C LEU A 93 -14.27 14.88 -2.62
N LEU A 94 -13.86 14.39 -3.79
CA LEU A 94 -13.72 15.23 -4.99
C LEU A 94 -15.07 15.72 -5.55
N ALA A 95 -16.13 14.93 -5.40
CA ALA A 95 -17.46 15.28 -5.88
C ALA A 95 -18.17 16.34 -5.01
N SER A 96 -17.76 16.50 -3.75
CA SER A 96 -18.41 17.42 -2.80
C SER A 96 -17.63 18.73 -2.64
N SER A 97 -18.36 19.86 -2.70
CA SER A 97 -17.81 21.20 -2.49
C SER A 97 -17.39 21.47 -1.03
N LYS A 98 -17.77 20.58 -0.09
CA LYS A 98 -17.44 20.70 1.36
C LYS A 98 -15.97 20.40 1.68
N PHE A 99 -15.23 19.79 0.75
CA PHE A 99 -13.83 19.39 0.96
C PHE A 99 -12.86 20.13 0.02
N PRO A 100 -12.90 21.48 -0.07
CA PRO A 100 -12.12 22.23 -1.07
C PRO A 100 -10.61 22.10 -0.87
N PHE A 101 -10.15 21.92 0.37
CA PHE A 101 -8.73 21.69 0.67
C PHE A 101 -8.24 20.35 0.13
N TYR A 102 -9.08 19.30 0.18
CA TYR A 102 -8.73 18.00 -0.38
C TYR A 102 -8.64 18.07 -1.91
N SER A 103 -9.63 18.70 -2.55
CA SER A 103 -9.62 18.88 -4.00
C SER A 103 -8.43 19.73 -4.47
N ALA A 104 -8.08 20.79 -3.75
CA ALA A 104 -6.92 21.62 -4.05
C ALA A 104 -5.60 20.84 -3.91
N GLU A 105 -5.47 19.99 -2.90
CA GLU A 105 -4.33 19.09 -2.74
C GLU A 105 -4.22 18.11 -3.90
N TYR A 106 -5.33 17.43 -4.24
CA TYR A 106 -5.38 16.47 -5.33
C TYR A 106 -4.95 17.09 -6.66
N TYR A 107 -5.46 18.27 -7.03
CA TYR A 107 -5.08 18.92 -8.29
C TYR A 107 -3.61 19.35 -8.33
N ARG A 108 -2.99 19.62 -7.17
CA ARG A 108 -1.55 19.87 -7.10
C ARG A 108 -0.73 18.60 -7.32
N VAL A 109 -1.25 17.46 -6.84
CA VAL A 109 -0.60 16.15 -6.95
C VAL A 109 -0.79 15.49 -8.32
N LEU A 110 -1.90 15.78 -9.01
CA LEU A 110 -2.30 15.15 -10.27
C LEU A 110 -1.19 15.10 -11.34
N PRO A 111 -0.38 16.16 -11.58
CA PRO A 111 0.72 16.09 -12.55
C PRO A 111 1.74 15.00 -12.22
N PHE A 112 2.06 14.78 -10.94
CA PHE A 112 2.97 13.72 -10.52
C PHE A 112 2.37 12.33 -10.77
N ILE A 113 1.08 12.14 -10.50
CA ILE A 113 0.37 10.87 -10.76
C ILE A 113 0.41 10.55 -12.25
N VAL A 114 0.09 11.52 -13.11
CA VAL A 114 0.14 11.37 -14.56
C VAL A 114 1.54 10.99 -15.03
N GLU A 115 2.56 11.65 -14.50
CA GLU A 115 3.97 11.35 -14.82
C GLU A 115 4.36 9.92 -14.40
N LEU A 116 4.01 9.49 -13.18
CA LEU A 116 4.31 8.16 -12.66
C LEU A 116 3.68 7.08 -13.54
N ARG A 117 2.40 7.21 -13.89
CA ARG A 117 1.69 6.27 -14.77
C ARG A 117 2.30 6.27 -16.18
N GLY A 118 2.72 7.43 -16.66
CA GLY A 118 3.46 7.57 -17.92
C GLY A 118 4.78 6.79 -17.92
N LYS A 119 5.58 6.91 -16.86
CA LYS A 119 6.83 6.15 -16.68
C LYS A 119 6.56 4.65 -16.60
N THR A 120 5.56 4.20 -15.83
CA THR A 120 5.18 2.79 -15.74
C THR A 120 4.83 2.22 -17.11
N LYS A 121 4.06 2.96 -17.92
CA LYS A 121 3.72 2.56 -19.30
C LYS A 121 4.95 2.45 -20.20
N GLN A 122 5.86 3.43 -20.15
CA GLN A 122 7.10 3.37 -20.94
C GLN A 122 7.96 2.16 -20.58
N VAL A 123 8.05 1.82 -19.29
CA VAL A 123 8.76 0.62 -18.82
C VAL A 123 8.08 -0.64 -19.35
N ALA A 124 6.75 -0.75 -19.22
CA ALA A 124 6.00 -1.89 -19.74
C ALA A 124 6.21 -2.07 -21.26
N ASP A 125 6.11 -0.99 -22.04
CA ASP A 125 6.30 -1.01 -23.50
C ASP A 125 7.72 -1.48 -23.88
N ARG A 126 8.74 -1.03 -23.13
CA ARG A 126 10.13 -1.47 -23.33
C ARG A 126 10.30 -2.95 -23.01
N MET A 127 9.75 -3.42 -21.90
CA MET A 127 9.84 -4.82 -21.47
C MET A 127 9.12 -5.76 -22.44
N ALA A 128 7.97 -5.34 -22.95
CA ALA A 128 7.22 -6.07 -23.97
C ALA A 128 8.05 -6.29 -25.25
N ARG A 129 8.79 -5.27 -25.70
CA ARG A 129 9.69 -5.39 -26.86
C ARG A 129 10.86 -6.36 -26.62
N LYS A 130 11.25 -6.56 -25.37
CA LYS A 130 12.41 -7.39 -24.98
C LYS A 130 12.02 -8.76 -24.42
N ASN A 131 10.72 -9.10 -24.38
CA ASN A 131 10.19 -10.33 -23.77
C ASN A 131 10.73 -10.57 -22.34
N GLU A 132 10.76 -9.52 -21.51
CA GLU A 132 11.26 -9.63 -20.14
C GLU A 132 10.25 -10.38 -19.22
N PRO A 133 10.73 -11.25 -18.30
CA PRO A 133 9.87 -12.15 -17.52
C PRO A 133 8.93 -11.46 -16.54
N ASN A 134 9.24 -10.23 -16.11
CA ASN A 134 8.45 -9.48 -15.12
C ASN A 134 7.41 -8.53 -15.76
N LEU A 135 7.18 -8.62 -17.08
CA LEU A 135 6.22 -7.75 -17.79
C LEU A 135 4.81 -7.86 -17.19
N LYS A 136 4.37 -9.06 -16.81
CA LYS A 136 3.02 -9.31 -16.30
C LYS A 136 2.71 -8.51 -15.04
N GLU A 137 3.70 -8.36 -14.17
CA GLU A 137 3.58 -7.60 -12.92
C GLU A 137 3.49 -6.10 -13.21
N ILE A 138 4.40 -5.55 -14.02
CA ILE A 138 4.35 -4.12 -14.40
C ILE A 138 3.08 -3.78 -15.18
N ALA A 139 2.61 -4.70 -16.04
CA ALA A 139 1.37 -4.52 -16.78
C ALA A 139 0.14 -4.48 -15.87
N ALA A 140 0.15 -5.21 -14.74
CA ALA A 140 -0.93 -5.14 -13.75
C ALA A 140 -1.07 -3.73 -13.18
N ASN A 141 0.05 -3.04 -12.94
CA ASN A 141 0.07 -1.66 -12.42
C ASN A 141 -0.53 -0.63 -13.38
N LEU A 142 -0.65 -0.93 -14.69
CA LEU A 142 -1.30 -0.01 -15.64
C LEU A 142 -2.81 0.11 -15.39
N GLY A 143 -3.41 -0.90 -14.75
CA GLY A 143 -4.82 -0.89 -14.34
C GLY A 143 -5.06 -0.21 -12.99
N HIS A 144 -4.02 0.21 -12.28
CA HIS A 144 -4.16 0.84 -10.97
C HIS A 144 -4.89 2.19 -11.06
N SER A 145 -5.69 2.43 -10.03
CA SER A 145 -6.28 3.73 -9.72
C SER A 145 -5.19 4.76 -9.38
N GLU A 146 -5.58 6.04 -9.30
CA GLU A 146 -4.68 7.12 -8.94
C GLU A 146 -4.19 7.00 -7.49
N ILE A 147 -5.08 6.60 -6.57
CA ILE A 147 -4.69 6.33 -5.19
C ILE A 147 -3.74 5.14 -5.10
N GLU A 148 -4.02 4.04 -5.82
CA GLU A 148 -3.07 2.91 -5.88
C GLU A 148 -1.71 3.33 -6.43
N THR A 149 -1.67 4.17 -7.46
CA THR A 149 -0.42 4.73 -8.00
C THR A 149 0.35 5.52 -6.93
N CYS A 150 -0.35 6.29 -6.09
CA CYS A 150 0.27 6.99 -4.96
C CYS A 150 0.87 6.01 -3.94
N PHE A 151 0.14 4.94 -3.60
CA PHE A 151 0.66 3.90 -2.70
C PHE A 151 1.86 3.14 -3.31
N ASP A 152 1.85 2.85 -4.61
CA ASP A 152 2.99 2.26 -5.32
C ASP A 152 4.25 3.11 -5.18
N LEU A 153 4.12 4.45 -5.32
CA LEU A 153 5.24 5.36 -5.09
C LEU A 153 5.72 5.30 -3.64
N LEU A 154 4.81 5.44 -2.67
CA LEU A 154 5.15 5.45 -1.24
C LEU A 154 5.87 4.16 -0.84
N TYR A 155 5.35 3.02 -1.26
CA TYR A 155 5.93 1.71 -1.01
C TYR A 155 7.26 1.54 -1.74
N GLY A 156 7.34 1.92 -3.02
CA GLY A 156 8.57 1.85 -3.82
C GLY A 156 9.70 2.67 -3.21
N VAL A 157 9.42 3.89 -2.75
CA VAL A 157 10.42 4.73 -2.05
C VAL A 157 10.84 4.11 -0.72
N MET A 158 9.91 3.53 0.05
CA MET A 158 10.26 2.80 1.28
C MET A 158 11.23 1.66 0.99
N MET A 159 11.01 0.88 -0.08
CA MET A 159 11.89 -0.21 -0.48
C MET A 159 13.27 0.28 -0.93
N LEU A 160 13.34 1.39 -1.69
CA LEU A 160 14.61 2.01 -2.07
C LEU A 160 15.42 2.46 -0.85
N ARG A 161 14.77 3.07 0.13
CA ARG A 161 15.40 3.51 1.38
C ARG A 161 15.94 2.33 2.20
N LEU A 162 15.18 1.22 2.29
CA LEU A 162 15.66 -0.02 2.93
C LEU A 162 16.90 -0.59 2.23
N GLN A 163 17.00 -0.41 0.91
CA GLN A 163 18.18 -0.77 0.11
C GLN A 163 19.31 0.27 0.17
N LYS A 164 19.17 1.35 0.96
CA LYS A 164 20.11 2.49 1.04
C LYS A 164 20.36 3.15 -0.33
N LYS A 165 19.37 3.12 -1.22
CA LYS A 165 19.42 3.82 -2.50
C LYS A 165 18.90 5.25 -2.35
N GLU A 166 19.61 6.19 -2.96
CA GLU A 166 19.17 7.56 -3.06
C GLU A 166 18.02 7.69 -4.06
N ILE A 167 17.14 8.66 -3.82
CA ILE A 167 16.06 9.04 -4.73
C ILE A 167 16.37 10.39 -5.35
N SER A 168 15.88 10.64 -6.56
CA SER A 168 16.09 11.94 -7.21
C SER A 168 15.33 13.05 -6.47
N HIS A 169 15.81 14.29 -6.62
CA HIS A 169 15.11 15.46 -6.07
C HIS A 169 13.66 15.57 -6.58
N GLU A 170 13.43 15.27 -7.86
CA GLU A 170 12.09 15.20 -8.45
C GLU A 170 11.19 14.18 -7.71
N THR A 171 11.75 13.02 -7.36
CA THR A 171 11.04 11.98 -6.61
C THR A 171 10.75 12.45 -5.18
N GLU A 172 11.66 13.17 -4.53
CA GLU A 172 11.44 13.74 -3.19
C GLU A 172 10.29 14.74 -3.17
N VAL A 173 10.21 15.60 -4.18
CA VAL A 173 9.12 16.58 -4.33
C VAL A 173 7.79 15.85 -4.52
N ALA A 174 7.72 14.92 -5.47
CA ALA A 174 6.51 14.13 -5.71
C ALA A 174 6.09 13.35 -4.45
N LEU A 175 7.05 12.74 -3.74
CA LEU A 175 6.82 12.01 -2.51
C LEU A 175 6.17 12.89 -1.44
N LYS A 176 6.64 14.12 -1.25
CA LYS A 176 6.13 15.03 -0.23
C LYS A 176 4.66 15.39 -0.47
N GLU A 177 4.34 15.79 -1.70
CA GLU A 177 2.97 16.18 -2.06
C GLU A 177 2.03 14.97 -2.02
N ILE A 178 2.45 13.81 -2.54
CA ILE A 178 1.67 12.56 -2.46
C ILE A 178 1.46 12.10 -1.01
N THR A 179 2.47 12.22 -0.15
CA THR A 179 2.32 11.89 1.28
C THR A 179 1.27 12.78 1.94
N THR A 180 1.22 14.06 1.57
CA THR A 180 0.22 15.01 2.09
C THR A 180 -1.19 14.61 1.65
N LEU A 181 -1.40 14.33 0.37
CA LEU A 181 -2.70 13.87 -0.15
C LEU A 181 -3.18 12.57 0.52
N ILE A 182 -2.30 11.59 0.64
CA ILE A 182 -2.63 10.29 1.26
C ILE A 182 -2.86 10.43 2.76
N GLY A 183 -2.13 11.30 3.44
CA GLY A 183 -2.38 11.66 4.84
C GLY A 183 -3.78 12.25 5.02
N MET A 184 -4.15 13.23 4.20
CA MET A 184 -5.50 13.82 4.24
C MET A 184 -6.58 12.79 3.96
N LEU A 185 -6.39 11.91 2.96
CA LEU A 185 -7.35 10.84 2.67
C LEU A 185 -7.49 9.86 3.84
N SER A 186 -6.39 9.51 4.50
CA SER A 186 -6.39 8.66 5.69
C SER A 186 -7.14 9.31 6.85
N ASP A 187 -6.95 10.61 7.07
CA ASP A 187 -7.64 11.35 8.12
C ASP A 187 -9.15 11.42 7.87
N TYR A 188 -9.55 11.71 6.62
CA TYR A 188 -10.96 11.68 6.24
C TYR A 188 -11.57 10.28 6.37
N TYR A 189 -10.81 9.23 6.03
CA TYR A 189 -11.27 7.85 6.20
C TYR A 189 -11.57 7.55 7.67
N GLN A 190 -10.68 7.94 8.59
CA GLN A 190 -10.94 7.72 10.01
C GLN A 190 -12.12 8.55 10.50
N LYS A 191 -12.19 9.82 10.11
CA LYS A 191 -13.31 10.69 10.46
C LYS A 191 -14.65 10.13 9.99
N ASP A 192 -14.71 9.60 8.76
CA ASP A 192 -15.92 8.95 8.25
C ASP A 192 -16.32 7.72 9.07
N LYS A 193 -15.34 6.89 9.47
CA LYS A 193 -15.61 5.70 10.28
C LYS A 193 -16.03 6.00 11.72
N THR A 194 -15.58 7.11 12.31
CA THR A 194 -15.87 7.45 13.71
C THR A 194 -17.04 8.39 13.88
N GLU A 195 -17.17 9.38 13.00
CA GLU A 195 -18.14 10.48 13.11
C GLU A 195 -19.17 10.46 11.97
N GLY A 196 -18.80 9.91 10.80
CA GLY A 196 -19.55 10.02 9.56
C GLY A 196 -19.29 11.36 8.87
N LEU A 197 -18.95 11.32 7.57
CA LEU A 197 -18.84 12.53 6.76
C LEU A 197 -20.18 12.91 6.13
N GLN A 198 -20.45 14.21 6.08
CA GLN A 198 -21.59 14.76 5.38
C GLN A 198 -21.16 15.25 4.00
N PHE A 199 -21.67 14.61 2.96
CA PHE A 199 -21.36 14.94 1.56
C PHE A 199 -22.43 15.79 0.89
N GLU A 200 -23.69 15.69 1.34
CA GLU A 200 -24.85 16.47 0.90
C GLU A 200 -25.09 17.66 1.84
N ASP A 201 -25.77 18.70 1.35
CA ASP A 201 -26.27 19.84 2.14
C ASP A 201 -27.58 19.53 2.88
#